data_AF-A0A6C1QMX1-F1
#
_entry.id   AF-A0A6C1QMX1-F1
#
_cell.length_a   1.000
_cell.length_b   1.000
_cell.length_c   1.000
_cell.angle_alpha   90.00
_cell.angle_beta   90.00
_cell.angle_gamma   90.00
#
_symmetry.space_group_name_H-M   'P 1'
#
loop_
_entity.id
_entity.type
_entity.pdbx_description
1 polymer ?
#
loop_
_entity_poly.entity_id
_entity_poly.type
_entity_poly.pdbx_seq_one_letter_code
_entity_poly.pdbx_strand_id
1 'polypeptide(L)'
;MNQRPNEDGRITYHYRRDERLASRRRGCADCDESGRPRRTNRSLRIILLDVVLIVIIYAVITTFFLPHGWRGSVGGLNVALRVEASSDAVRYVLTATPRWGLFAGDLASSDIVGVQFLEDQRPVGTETVDIPPARGEERVFTMTRPADVSAQRIQARVRLDDTATTLTVVRRQ
;
A
#
# COMPACT_ATOMS: atom_id res chain seq x y z
N MET A 1 21.17 -51.37 42.51
CA MET A 1 21.78 -50.19 41.85
C MET A 1 22.97 -49.81 42.71
N ASN A 2 24.14 -50.38 42.40
CA ASN A 2 25.33 -50.28 43.28
C ASN A 2 26.28 -49.25 42.68
N GLN A 3 26.39 -48.10 43.34
CA GLN A 3 27.33 -47.05 42.99
C GLN A 3 28.57 -47.24 43.87
N ARG A 4 29.74 -47.41 43.26
CA ARG A 4 31.01 -47.19 43.94
C ARG A 4 31.56 -45.84 43.47
N PRO A 5 31.88 -44.91 44.38
CA PRO A 5 32.53 -43.67 44.01
C PRO A 5 34.01 -43.93 43.70
N ASN A 6 34.50 -43.39 42.60
CA ASN A 6 35.94 -43.24 42.35
C ASN A 6 36.43 -41.95 43.03
N GLU A 7 37.67 -41.95 43.50
CA GLU A 7 38.28 -40.91 44.35
C GLU A 7 38.53 -39.55 43.67
N ASP A 8 38.28 -39.44 42.35
CA ASP A 8 38.56 -38.21 41.58
C ASP A 8 37.34 -37.30 41.33
N GLY A 9 36.18 -37.58 41.96
CA GLY A 9 34.98 -36.73 41.84
C GLY A 9 34.36 -36.65 40.43
N ARG A 10 34.92 -37.34 39.43
CA ARG A 10 34.39 -37.40 38.07
C ARG A 10 33.37 -38.53 37.93
N ILE A 11 32.10 -38.13 37.79
CA ILE A 11 31.00 -39.02 37.43
C ILE A 11 31.22 -39.46 35.97
N THR A 12 31.72 -40.68 35.79
CA THR A 12 31.88 -41.27 34.46
C THR A 12 30.60 -42.04 34.11
N TYR A 13 29.79 -41.48 33.22
CA TYR A 13 28.57 -42.12 32.76
C TYR A 13 28.90 -43.21 31.74
N HIS A 14 28.85 -44.47 32.17
CA HIS A 14 28.86 -45.62 31.27
C HIS A 14 27.48 -45.79 30.65
N TYR A 15 27.19 -45.02 29.61
CA TYR A 15 25.97 -45.22 28.83
C TYR A 15 26.04 -46.56 28.10
N ARG A 16 25.07 -47.45 28.40
CA ARG A 16 24.93 -48.73 27.70
C ARG A 16 24.45 -48.49 26.27
N ARG A 17 25.11 -49.14 25.31
CA ARG A 17 24.78 -49.08 23.88
C ARG A 17 23.31 -49.38 23.59
N ASP A 18 22.67 -50.15 24.47
CA ASP A 18 21.28 -50.60 24.35
C ASP A 18 20.27 -49.46 24.61
N GLU A 19 20.61 -48.48 25.46
CA GLU A 19 19.76 -47.30 25.69
C GLU A 19 19.73 -46.39 24.46
N ARG A 20 20.84 -46.28 23.71
CA ARG A 20 20.88 -45.54 22.44
C ARG A 20 19.96 -46.13 21.37
N LEU A 21 19.76 -47.46 21.38
CA LEU A 21 18.88 -48.13 20.44
C LEU A 21 17.40 -47.99 20.83
N ALA A 22 17.10 -47.97 22.14
CA ALA A 22 15.75 -47.74 22.64
C ALA A 22 15.26 -46.31 22.38
N SER A 23 16.11 -45.30 22.53
CA SER A 23 15.77 -43.89 22.27
C SER A 23 15.56 -43.57 20.79
N ARG A 24 16.15 -44.35 19.87
CA ARG A 24 15.97 -44.18 18.42
C ARG A 24 14.61 -44.66 17.91
N ARG A 25 13.93 -45.56 18.65
CA ARG A 25 12.65 -46.14 18.22
C ARG A 25 11.42 -45.33 18.64
N ARG A 26 11.56 -44.29 19.48
CA ARG A 26 10.40 -43.60 20.10
C ARG A 26 10.10 -42.18 19.61
N GLY A 27 10.72 -41.66 18.55
CA GLY A 27 10.40 -40.29 18.16
C GLY A 27 10.94 -39.83 16.82
N CYS A 28 10.47 -40.43 15.74
CA CYS A 28 10.41 -39.72 14.47
C CYS A 28 8.94 -39.73 14.02
N ALA A 29 8.17 -38.75 14.49
CA ALA A 29 6.77 -38.57 14.10
C ALA A 29 6.61 -38.14 12.61
N ASP A 30 7.73 -37.88 11.93
CA ASP A 30 7.81 -37.23 10.62
C ASP A 30 8.79 -37.94 9.66
N CYS A 31 8.90 -39.26 9.80
CA CYS A 31 9.67 -40.12 8.89
C CYS A 31 8.72 -40.75 7.86
N ASP A 32 9.08 -40.73 6.57
CA ASP A 32 8.32 -41.45 5.52
C ASP A 32 8.40 -42.98 5.76
N GLU A 33 7.53 -43.77 5.09
CA GLU A 33 7.44 -45.25 5.19
C GLU A 33 8.77 -46.00 5.01
N SER A 34 9.79 -45.35 4.46
CA SER A 34 11.16 -45.86 4.28
C SER A 34 12.14 -45.50 5.40
N GLY A 35 11.68 -44.89 6.50
CA GLY A 35 12.49 -44.55 7.67
C GLY A 35 13.52 -43.43 7.44
N ARG A 36 13.38 -42.68 6.34
CA ARG A 36 14.24 -41.54 6.03
C ARG A 36 13.62 -40.26 6.61
N PRO A 37 14.41 -39.38 7.25
CA PRO A 37 13.90 -38.12 7.75
C PRO A 37 13.39 -37.31 6.57
N ARG A 38 12.09 -36.98 6.59
CA ARG A 38 11.44 -36.19 5.55
C ARG A 38 12.13 -34.82 5.56
N ARG A 39 13.06 -34.62 4.61
CA ARG A 39 13.78 -33.36 4.43
C ARG A 39 12.79 -32.33 3.92
N THR A 40 11.96 -31.80 4.81
CA THR A 40 11.23 -30.56 4.56
C THR A 40 12.30 -29.51 4.27
N ASN A 41 12.27 -28.97 3.05
CA ASN A 41 13.20 -27.96 2.59
C ASN A 41 12.97 -26.67 3.40
N ARG A 42 13.53 -26.60 4.60
CA ARG A 42 13.43 -25.44 5.51
C ARG A 42 13.80 -24.14 4.79
N SER A 43 14.76 -24.20 3.86
CA SER A 43 15.14 -23.10 3.00
C SER A 43 14.00 -22.57 2.11
N LEU A 44 13.19 -23.46 1.52
CA LEU A 44 12.06 -23.05 0.66
C LEU A 44 10.95 -22.39 1.49
N ARG A 45 10.74 -22.86 2.73
CA ARG A 45 9.77 -22.24 3.64
C ARG A 45 10.20 -20.83 4.07
N ILE A 46 11.50 -20.59 4.23
CA ILE A 46 12.04 -19.26 4.54
C ILE A 46 11.83 -18.31 3.36
N ILE A 47 12.16 -18.75 2.14
CA ILE A 47 11.95 -17.94 0.92
C ILE A 47 10.46 -17.63 0.71
N LEU A 48 9.58 -18.62 0.91
CA LEU A 48 8.12 -18.41 0.81
C LEU A 48 7.62 -17.38 1.83
N LEU A 49 8.15 -17.41 3.05
CA LEU A 49 7.78 -16.46 4.10
C LEU A 49 8.19 -15.04 3.75
N ASP A 50 9.37 -14.84 3.17
CA ASP A 50 9.81 -13.53 2.67
C ASP A 50 8.93 -13.03 1.53
N VAL A 51 8.54 -13.89 0.59
CA VAL A 51 7.62 -13.50 -0.50
C VAL A 51 6.27 -13.08 0.06
N VAL A 52 5.71 -13.85 1.00
CA VAL A 52 4.44 -13.49 1.66
C VAL A 52 4.58 -12.18 2.43
N LEU A 53 5.70 -11.97 3.13
CA LEU A 53 5.97 -10.72 3.84
C LEU A 53 6.02 -9.52 2.88
N ILE A 54 6.72 -9.65 1.75
CA ILE A 54 6.80 -8.62 0.71
C ILE A 54 5.41 -8.33 0.14
N VAL A 55 4.59 -9.34 -0.11
CA VAL A 55 3.20 -9.16 -0.59
C VAL A 55 2.34 -8.45 0.45
N ILE A 56 2.47 -8.77 1.73
CA ILE A 56 1.75 -8.09 2.81
C ILE A 56 2.20 -6.63 2.92
N ILE A 57 3.51 -6.37 2.92
CA ILE A 57 4.05 -5.01 2.94
C ILE A 57 3.55 -4.23 1.72
N TYR A 58 3.62 -4.82 0.53
CA TYR A 58 3.10 -4.23 -0.69
C TYR A 58 1.61 -3.93 -0.55
N ALA A 59 0.80 -4.88 -0.07
CA ALA A 59 -0.63 -4.70 0.14
C ALA A 59 -0.94 -3.58 1.14
N VAL A 60 -0.19 -3.49 2.25
CA VAL A 60 -0.32 -2.41 3.24
C VAL A 60 0.06 -1.08 2.60
N ILE A 61 1.19 -1.00 1.88
CA ILE A 61 1.61 0.20 1.17
C ILE A 61 0.53 0.61 0.16
N THR A 62 0.03 -0.31 -0.66
CA THR A 62 -1.00 0.02 -1.64
C THR A 62 -2.32 0.41 -0.99
N THR A 63 -2.74 -0.23 0.09
CA THR A 63 -4.06 0.05 0.69
C THR A 63 -4.07 1.34 1.50
N PHE A 64 -2.97 1.64 2.20
CA PHE A 64 -2.87 2.83 3.06
C PHE A 64 -2.23 4.04 2.36
N PHE A 65 -1.32 3.81 1.39
CA PHE A 65 -0.60 4.89 0.70
C PHE A 65 -1.04 5.13 -0.75
N LEU A 66 -1.83 4.25 -1.39
CA LEU A 66 -2.59 4.71 -2.57
C LEU A 66 -3.81 5.47 -2.03
N PRO A 67 -3.87 6.80 -2.20
CA PRO A 67 -5.06 7.53 -1.84
C PRO A 67 -6.23 6.94 -2.62
N HIS A 68 -7.37 6.75 -1.95
CA HIS A 68 -8.68 6.47 -2.55
C HIS A 68 -9.16 7.71 -3.33
N GLY A 69 -8.29 8.25 -4.17
CA GLY A 69 -8.52 9.39 -4.99
C GLY A 69 -9.20 8.94 -6.27
N TRP A 70 -10.27 9.62 -6.63
CA TRP A 70 -10.95 9.36 -7.89
C TRP A 70 -10.10 9.95 -9.01
N ARG A 71 -9.75 9.10 -9.98
CA ARG A 71 -8.87 9.45 -11.10
C ARG A 71 -9.69 9.65 -12.36
N GLY A 72 -9.21 10.54 -13.22
CA GLY A 72 -9.76 10.77 -14.54
C GLY A 72 -8.74 11.45 -15.42
N SER A 73 -9.19 11.92 -16.58
CA SER A 73 -8.33 12.62 -17.53
C SER A 73 -9.09 13.68 -18.29
N VAL A 74 -8.41 14.76 -18.63
CA VAL A 74 -8.95 15.88 -19.39
C VAL A 74 -7.85 16.47 -20.28
N GLY A 75 -8.10 16.58 -21.58
CA GLY A 75 -7.20 17.25 -22.52
C GLY A 75 -5.72 16.86 -22.43
N GLY A 76 -5.41 15.58 -22.16
CA GLY A 76 -4.00 15.12 -22.00
C GLY A 76 -3.47 15.15 -20.57
N LEU A 77 -4.18 15.73 -19.61
CA LEU A 77 -3.87 15.64 -18.19
C LEU A 77 -4.51 14.39 -17.57
N ASN A 78 -3.77 13.75 -16.67
CA ASN A 78 -4.31 12.87 -15.65
C ASN A 78 -4.63 13.71 -14.42
N VAL A 79 -5.85 13.57 -13.92
CA VAL A 79 -6.32 14.29 -12.75
C VAL A 79 -6.73 13.30 -11.67
N ALA A 80 -6.41 13.60 -10.41
CA ALA A 80 -6.82 12.81 -9.28
C ALA A 80 -7.34 13.70 -8.15
N LEU A 81 -8.55 13.41 -7.67
CA LEU A 81 -9.17 14.12 -6.56
C LEU A 81 -9.06 13.29 -5.30
N ARG A 82 -8.48 13.85 -4.25
CA ARG A 82 -8.44 13.31 -2.90
C ARG A 82 -9.15 14.25 -1.93
N VAL A 83 -9.80 13.65 -0.94
CA VAL A 83 -10.41 14.36 0.19
C VAL A 83 -9.71 13.90 1.46
N GLU A 84 -9.21 14.86 2.24
CA GLU A 84 -8.60 14.64 3.55
C GLU A 84 -9.48 15.34 4.58
N ALA A 85 -10.11 14.58 5.46
CA ALA A 85 -10.96 15.14 6.51
C ALA A 85 -10.31 14.97 7.88
N SER A 86 -10.32 16.04 8.67
CA SER A 86 -10.01 16.05 10.10
C SER A 86 -11.24 16.49 10.91
N SER A 87 -11.11 16.56 12.23
CA SER A 87 -12.18 17.06 13.11
C SER A 87 -12.56 18.52 12.83
N ASP A 88 -11.59 19.31 12.36
CA ASP A 88 -11.72 20.76 12.29
C ASP A 88 -11.83 21.27 10.85
N ALA A 89 -11.29 20.51 9.89
CA ALA A 89 -11.24 20.91 8.50
C ALA A 89 -11.43 19.75 7.53
N VAL A 90 -11.93 20.08 6.35
CA VAL A 90 -11.90 19.22 5.16
C VAL A 90 -11.00 19.88 4.13
N ARG A 91 -10.03 19.13 3.64
CA ARG A 91 -9.10 19.54 2.59
C ARG A 91 -9.37 18.75 1.32
N TYR A 92 -9.65 19.47 0.25
CA TYR A 92 -9.76 18.95 -1.10
C TYR A 92 -8.41 19.12 -1.78
N VAL A 93 -7.88 18.03 -2.33
CA VAL A 93 -6.59 18.01 -3.02
C VAL A 93 -6.83 17.43 -4.41
N LEU A 94 -6.72 18.25 -5.43
CA LEU A 94 -6.74 17.82 -6.81
C LEU A 94 -5.31 17.87 -7.36
N THR A 95 -4.80 16.75 -7.83
CA THR A 95 -3.51 16.70 -8.52
C THR A 95 -3.75 16.59 -10.02
N ALA A 96 -2.98 17.35 -10.80
CA ALA A 96 -2.98 17.29 -12.26
C ALA A 96 -1.54 17.00 -12.73
N THR A 97 -1.39 15.98 -13.55
CA THR A 97 -0.12 15.53 -14.10
C THR A 97 -0.29 15.27 -15.59
N PRO A 98 0.69 15.59 -16.45
CA PRO A 98 0.58 15.23 -17.86
C PRO A 98 0.58 13.72 -18.06
N ARG A 99 -0.19 13.25 -19.05
CA ARG A 99 -0.11 11.84 -19.47
C ARG A 99 1.28 11.52 -20.00
N TRP A 100 1.73 10.31 -19.70
CA TRP A 100 2.95 9.76 -20.29
C TRP A 100 2.87 9.79 -21.82
N GLY A 101 3.93 10.28 -22.44
CA GLY A 101 4.04 10.40 -23.90
C GLY A 101 3.69 11.78 -24.47
N LEU A 102 3.14 12.70 -23.66
CA LEU A 102 2.99 14.10 -24.08
C LEU A 102 4.34 14.83 -23.98
N PHE A 103 4.73 15.50 -25.06
CA PHE A 103 5.90 16.36 -25.13
C PHE A 103 5.57 17.77 -24.63
N ALA A 104 6.60 18.51 -24.20
CA ALA A 104 6.43 19.92 -23.84
C ALA A 104 5.95 20.69 -25.10
N GLY A 105 4.72 21.19 -25.07
CA GLY A 105 4.06 21.85 -26.20
C GLY A 105 2.81 21.14 -26.75
N ASP A 106 2.53 19.89 -26.36
CA ASP A 106 1.29 19.20 -26.75
C ASP A 106 0.06 19.75 -26.00
N LEU A 107 0.30 20.35 -24.83
CA LEU A 107 -0.62 21.25 -24.14
C LEU A 107 -0.16 22.66 -24.53
N ALA A 108 -1.01 23.45 -25.17
CA ALA A 108 -0.61 24.77 -25.60
C ALA A 108 -0.45 25.69 -24.38
N SER A 109 0.48 26.63 -24.46
CA SER A 109 0.76 27.60 -23.38
C SER A 109 -0.40 28.56 -23.10
N SER A 110 -1.48 28.47 -23.89
CA SER A 110 -2.73 29.22 -23.73
C SER A 110 -3.80 28.46 -22.95
N ASP A 111 -3.56 27.18 -22.63
CA ASP A 111 -4.62 26.31 -22.16
C ASP A 111 -4.89 26.56 -20.67
N ILE A 112 -6.05 27.12 -20.36
CA ILE A 112 -6.40 27.49 -19.00
C ILE A 112 -6.96 26.26 -18.28
N VAL A 113 -6.27 25.84 -17.22
CA VAL A 113 -6.77 24.80 -16.31
C VAL A 113 -7.72 25.44 -15.31
N GLY A 114 -9.01 25.19 -15.47
CA GLY A 114 -10.04 25.60 -14.51
C GLY A 114 -10.44 24.46 -13.60
N VAL A 115 -10.36 24.65 -12.29
CA VAL A 115 -10.78 23.69 -11.26
C VAL A 115 -11.90 24.29 -10.44
N GLN A 116 -13.04 23.61 -10.37
CA GLN A 116 -14.15 23.98 -9.51
C GLN A 116 -14.47 22.84 -8.55
N PHE A 117 -14.40 23.11 -7.25
CA PHE A 117 -14.82 22.19 -6.21
C PHE A 117 -16.30 22.38 -5.91
N LEU A 118 -17.04 21.27 -5.82
CA LEU A 118 -18.45 21.26 -5.49
C LEU A 118 -18.74 20.32 -4.31
N GLU A 119 -19.64 20.75 -3.44
CA GLU A 119 -20.25 19.94 -2.38
C GLU A 119 -21.74 19.82 -2.69
N ASP A 120 -22.25 18.60 -2.89
CA ASP A 120 -23.66 18.33 -3.21
C ASP A 120 -24.21 19.24 -4.34
N GLN A 121 -23.42 19.38 -5.43
CA GLN A 121 -23.68 20.25 -6.60
C GLN A 121 -23.54 21.76 -6.36
N ARG A 122 -23.17 22.21 -5.16
CA ARG A 122 -22.95 23.63 -4.85
C ARG A 122 -21.47 23.97 -4.99
N PRO A 123 -21.11 25.03 -5.74
CA PRO A 123 -19.71 25.44 -5.86
C PRO A 123 -19.21 25.96 -4.52
N VAL A 124 -18.09 25.41 -4.05
CA VAL A 124 -17.44 25.83 -2.79
C VAL A 124 -16.12 26.54 -3.00
N GLY A 125 -15.55 26.43 -4.20
CA GLY A 125 -14.34 27.14 -4.58
C GLY A 125 -14.01 26.93 -6.04
N THR A 126 -13.30 27.90 -6.63
CA THR A 126 -12.81 27.84 -8.01
C THR A 126 -11.37 28.33 -8.03
N GLU A 127 -10.52 27.65 -8.79
CA GLU A 127 -9.13 28.01 -9.03
C GLU A 127 -8.84 27.88 -10.52
N THR A 128 -8.09 28.83 -11.09
CA THR A 128 -7.74 28.86 -12.51
C THR A 128 -6.26 29.12 -12.66
N VAL A 129 -5.61 28.39 -13.56
CA VAL A 129 -4.19 28.59 -13.86
C VAL A 129 -4.00 28.63 -15.37
N ASP A 130 -3.26 29.64 -15.83
CA ASP A 130 -3.10 29.96 -17.26
C ASP A 130 -2.10 29.08 -18.00
N ILE A 131 -1.29 28.31 -17.26
CA ILE A 131 -0.26 27.44 -17.84
C ILE A 131 -0.47 26.02 -17.30
N PRO A 132 -0.73 25.01 -18.14
CA PRO A 132 -0.88 23.62 -17.68
C PRO A 132 0.46 23.03 -17.20
N PRO A 133 0.47 21.95 -16.40
CA PRO A 133 1.71 21.34 -15.91
C PRO A 133 2.58 20.82 -17.05
N ALA A 134 3.89 21.07 -16.97
CA ALA A 134 4.87 20.55 -17.92
C ALA A 134 5.17 19.06 -17.67
N ARG A 135 5.80 18.39 -18.63
CA ARG A 135 6.16 16.97 -18.51
C ARG A 135 7.03 16.72 -17.27
N GLY A 136 6.58 15.83 -16.40
CA GLY A 136 7.26 15.51 -15.14
C GLY A 136 6.94 16.49 -14.00
N GLU A 137 6.14 17.53 -14.25
CA GLU A 137 5.60 18.42 -13.24
C GLU A 137 4.28 17.85 -12.71
N GLU A 138 4.10 17.97 -11.40
CA GLU A 138 2.83 17.73 -10.73
C GLU A 138 2.28 19.06 -10.23
N ARG A 139 1.06 19.40 -10.66
CA ARG A 139 0.32 20.56 -10.17
C ARG A 139 -0.66 20.10 -9.10
N VAL A 140 -0.67 20.80 -7.97
CA VAL A 140 -1.58 20.49 -6.87
C VAL A 140 -2.46 21.69 -6.60
N PHE A 141 -3.77 21.49 -6.70
CA PHE A 141 -4.80 22.46 -6.36
C PHE A 141 -5.40 22.06 -5.02
N THR A 142 -5.41 22.98 -4.06
CA THR A 142 -5.92 22.69 -2.71
C THR A 142 -6.94 23.68 -2.25
N MET A 143 -8.04 23.18 -1.69
CA MET A 143 -9.07 23.98 -1.04
C MET A 143 -9.28 23.43 0.36
N THR A 144 -9.20 24.30 1.37
CA THR A 144 -9.42 23.94 2.77
C THR A 144 -10.67 24.64 3.28
N ARG A 145 -11.55 23.89 3.92
CA ARG A 145 -12.79 24.39 4.51
C ARG A 145 -12.95 23.88 5.94
N PRO A 146 -13.72 24.60 6.80
CA PRO A 146 -14.14 24.05 8.08
C PRO A 146 -14.86 22.72 7.88
N ALA A 147 -14.72 21.79 8.83
CA ALA A 147 -15.39 20.51 8.80
C ALA A 147 -16.90 20.67 8.94
N ASP A 148 -17.60 20.86 7.82
CA ASP A 148 -19.04 20.69 7.75
C ASP A 148 -19.32 19.20 7.49
N VAL A 149 -20.08 18.59 8.40
CA VAL A 149 -20.37 17.15 8.41
C VAL A 149 -21.47 16.79 7.39
N SER A 150 -22.10 17.80 6.76
CA SER A 150 -23.29 17.59 5.94
C SER A 150 -23.04 17.07 4.53
N ALA A 151 -21.89 17.37 3.91
CA ALA A 151 -21.65 17.06 2.51
C ALA A 151 -21.45 15.55 2.28
N GLN A 152 -22.35 14.92 1.50
CA GLN A 152 -22.26 13.50 1.16
C GLN A 152 -21.46 13.26 -0.12
N ARG A 153 -21.53 14.21 -1.07
CA ARG A 153 -20.87 14.13 -2.37
C ARG A 153 -19.95 15.31 -2.58
N ILE A 154 -18.69 15.01 -2.85
CA ILE A 154 -17.67 15.99 -3.19
C ILE A 154 -17.30 15.78 -4.65
N GLN A 155 -17.22 16.86 -5.42
CA GLN A 155 -16.86 16.81 -6.82
C GLN A 155 -15.77 17.84 -7.14
N ALA A 156 -14.92 17.51 -8.12
CA ALA A 156 -14.04 18.48 -8.75
C ALA A 156 -14.29 18.44 -10.26
N ARG A 157 -14.73 19.57 -10.80
CA ARG A 157 -14.84 19.77 -12.25
C ARG A 157 -13.53 20.39 -12.71
N VAL A 158 -12.85 19.70 -13.62
CA VAL A 158 -11.60 20.18 -14.24
C VAL A 158 -11.88 20.47 -15.69
N ARG A 159 -11.54 21.67 -16.14
CA ARG A 159 -11.66 22.11 -17.53
C ARG A 159 -10.27 22.44 -18.06
N LEU A 160 -10.00 21.99 -19.27
CA LEU A 160 -8.89 22.42 -20.09
C LEU A 160 -9.50 22.80 -21.45
N ASP A 161 -9.58 24.10 -21.72
CA ASP A 161 -10.24 24.70 -22.88
C ASP A 161 -11.67 24.18 -23.11
N ASP A 162 -11.89 23.47 -24.23
CA ASP A 162 -13.17 22.91 -24.63
C ASP A 162 -13.42 21.51 -24.02
N THR A 163 -12.44 20.95 -23.33
CA THR A 163 -12.57 19.65 -22.68
C THR A 163 -12.83 19.82 -21.18
N ALA A 164 -13.76 19.03 -20.65
CA ALA A 164 -14.07 19.02 -19.22
C ALA A 164 -14.22 17.58 -18.71
N THR A 165 -13.82 17.37 -17.47
CA THR A 165 -14.07 16.14 -16.74
C THR A 165 -14.56 16.46 -15.33
N THR A 166 -15.32 15.55 -14.73
CA THR A 166 -15.79 15.70 -13.35
C THR A 166 -15.42 14.47 -12.54
N LEU A 167 -14.62 14.67 -11.50
CA LEU A 167 -14.28 13.66 -10.52
C LEU A 167 -15.28 13.74 -9.37
N THR A 168 -15.77 12.60 -8.89
CA THR A 168 -16.75 12.54 -7.81
C THR A 168 -16.26 11.61 -6.72
N VAL A 169 -16.13 12.12 -5.50
CA VAL A 169 -15.86 11.36 -4.28
C VAL A 169 -17.14 11.31 -3.47
N VAL A 170 -17.62 10.10 -3.17
CA VAL A 170 -18.72 9.90 -2.22
C VAL A 170 -18.12 9.61 -0.86
N ARG A 171 -18.43 10.44 0.14
CA ARG A 171 -17.99 10.24 1.51
C ARG A 171 -18.81 9.09 2.08
N ARG A 172 -18.16 7.96 2.38
CA ARG A 172 -18.81 6.88 3.15
C ARG A 172 -18.85 7.35 4.61
N GLN A 173 -20.06 7.45 5.15
CA GLN A 173 -20.30 7.71 6.57
C GLN A 173 -19.84 6.50 7.41
#